data_AF-A0A2S7IU62-F1
#
_entry.id   AF-A0A2S7IU62-F1
#
_cell.length_a   1.000
_cell.length_b   1.000
_cell.length_c   1.000
_cell.angle_alpha   90.00
_cell.angle_beta   90.00
_cell.angle_gamma   90.00
#
_symmetry.space_group_name_H-M   'P 1'
#
loop_
_entity.id
_entity.type
_entity.pdbx_description
1 polymer ?
#
loop_
_entity_poly.entity_id
_entity_poly.type
_entity_poly.pdbx_seq_one_letter_code
_entity_poly.pdbx_strand_id
1 'polypeptide(L)'
;MRIFTASLATETNTFSPVPTDRASFEMAFYAAPGKHPETPTLCSSPIVALRKRAAAEGLTVIEGTATWAEPGGLLQRQAFEELRDEILDQLKAAMPVDAVVLGLHGAM
;
A
#
# COMPACT_ATOMS: atom_id res chain seq x y z
N MET A 1 -5.04 -19.35 -7.87
CA MET A 1 -5.35 -17.97 -8.28
C MET A 1 -4.15 -17.08 -8.03
N ARG A 2 -3.89 -16.13 -8.93
CA ARG A 2 -2.85 -15.10 -8.82
C ARG A 2 -3.49 -13.82 -8.30
N ILE A 3 -3.09 -13.36 -7.12
CA ILE A 3 -3.66 -12.18 -6.47
C ILE A 3 -2.56 -11.15 -6.29
N PHE A 4 -2.76 -9.95 -6.82
CA PHE A 4 -1.90 -8.81 -6.50
C PHE A 4 -2.43 -8.08 -5.27
N THR A 5 -1.54 -7.68 -4.37
CA THR A 5 -1.91 -6.89 -3.19
C THR A 5 -0.89 -5.80 -2.89
N ALA A 6 -1.35 -4.63 -2.46
CA ALA A 6 -0.55 -3.47 -2.13
C ALA A 6 -1.31 -2.61 -1.10
N SER A 7 -0.64 -1.63 -0.48
CA SER A 7 -1.26 -0.73 0.48
C SER A 7 -0.75 0.71 0.32
N LEU A 8 -1.68 1.66 0.33
CA LEU A 8 -1.39 3.10 0.33
C LEU A 8 -2.37 3.80 1.26
N ALA A 9 -1.88 4.44 2.31
CA ALA A 9 -2.74 5.02 3.33
C ALA A 9 -2.18 6.31 3.96
N THR A 10 -3.05 7.29 4.10
CA THR A 10 -2.92 8.43 5.01
C THR A 10 -4.34 8.97 5.24
N GLU A 11 -4.49 9.93 6.13
CA GLU A 11 -5.75 10.62 6.36
C GLU A 11 -5.52 12.13 6.24
N THR A 12 -6.27 12.77 5.34
CA THR A 12 -6.15 14.21 5.11
C THR A 12 -7.00 14.98 6.11
N ASN A 13 -6.33 15.83 6.89
CA ASN A 13 -6.91 16.87 7.73
C ASN A 13 -6.65 18.24 7.09
N THR A 14 -7.66 18.81 6.44
CA THR A 14 -7.56 20.09 5.72
C THR A 14 -7.29 21.32 6.61
N PHE A 15 -7.38 21.17 7.94
CA PHE A 15 -7.04 22.23 8.90
C PHE A 15 -5.58 22.15 9.37
N SER A 16 -4.86 21.06 9.07
CA SER A 16 -3.46 20.92 9.45
C SER A 16 -2.56 21.75 8.51
N PRO A 17 -1.64 22.58 9.06
CA PRO A 17 -0.71 23.35 8.24
C PRO A 17 0.50 22.52 7.77
N VAL A 18 0.67 21.27 8.25
CA VAL A 18 1.80 20.41 7.91
C VAL A 18 1.40 19.50 6.75
N PRO A 19 1.88 19.75 5.52
CA PRO A 19 1.51 18.93 4.37
C PRO A 19 2.07 17.50 4.49
N THR A 20 1.41 16.54 3.86
CA THR A 20 1.90 15.17 3.76
C THR A 20 2.63 15.00 2.42
N ASP A 21 3.91 14.67 2.47
CA ASP A 21 4.79 14.50 1.31
C ASP A 21 5.34 13.06 1.22
N ARG A 22 6.18 12.76 0.22
CA ARG A 22 6.79 11.44 0.06
C ARG A 22 7.64 11.04 1.28
N ALA A 23 8.38 11.98 1.87
CA ALA A 23 9.19 11.71 3.05
C ALA A 23 8.35 11.28 4.25
N SER A 24 7.13 11.81 4.38
CA SER A 24 6.16 11.43 5.42
C SER A 24 5.83 9.93 5.36
N PHE A 25 5.70 9.36 4.17
CA PHE A 25 5.50 7.92 3.95
C PHE A 25 6.76 7.10 4.27
N GLU A 26 7.92 7.57 3.81
CA GLU A 26 9.20 6.87 4.02
C GLU A 26 9.62 6.83 5.50
N MET A 27 9.33 7.90 6.23
CA MET A 27 9.62 8.01 7.66
C MET A 27 8.66 7.18 8.52
N ALA A 28 7.37 7.18 8.21
CA ALA A 28 6.38 6.43 8.98
C ALA A 28 6.45 4.94 8.67
N PHE A 29 6.25 4.56 7.40
CA PHE A 29 6.35 3.19 6.96
C PHE A 29 6.39 3.09 5.44
N TYR A 30 7.49 2.54 4.92
CA TYR A 30 7.60 2.13 3.52
C TYR A 30 8.16 0.71 3.44
N ALA A 31 7.41 -0.17 2.78
CA ALA A 31 7.83 -1.52 2.45
C ALA A 31 7.69 -1.74 0.95
N ALA A 32 8.82 -1.90 0.27
CA ALA A 32 8.90 -2.34 -1.11
C ALA A 32 8.29 -3.75 -1.30
N PRO A 33 8.03 -4.20 -2.55
CA PRO A 33 7.54 -5.54 -2.84
C PRO A 33 8.24 -6.65 -2.06
N GLY A 34 7.47 -7.49 -1.36
CA GLY A 34 7.99 -8.61 -0.55
C GLY A 34 8.75 -8.20 0.71
N LYS A 35 8.76 -6.91 1.08
CA LYS A 35 9.43 -6.40 2.30
C LYS A 35 8.46 -6.04 3.41
N HIS A 36 7.15 -6.19 3.20
CA HIS A 36 6.15 -5.95 4.25
C HIS A 36 6.34 -6.94 5.41
N PRO A 37 6.36 -6.49 6.69
CA PRO A 37 6.61 -7.35 7.84
C PRO A 37 5.49 -8.38 8.07
N GLU A 38 5.72 -9.37 8.93
CA GLU A 38 4.66 -10.32 9.28
C GLU A 38 3.52 -9.70 10.10
N THR A 39 3.85 -8.64 10.86
CA THR A 39 2.88 -7.87 11.64
C THR A 39 2.10 -6.92 10.73
N PRO A 40 0.75 -6.96 10.72
CA PRO A 40 -0.04 -5.97 10.00
C PRO A 40 0.30 -4.55 10.46
N THR A 41 0.57 -3.66 9.51
CA THR A 41 0.71 -2.20 9.72
C THR A 41 -0.55 -1.48 9.23
N LEU A 42 -0.65 -0.16 9.42
CA LEU A 42 -1.85 0.61 9.09
C LEU A 42 -2.31 0.35 7.64
N CYS A 43 -3.60 0.01 7.48
CA CYS A 43 -4.27 -0.38 6.24
C CYS A 43 -3.67 -1.57 5.46
N SER A 44 -2.63 -2.24 5.94
CA SER A 44 -1.92 -3.30 5.19
C SER A 44 -2.29 -4.73 5.58
N SER A 45 -3.32 -4.92 6.41
CA SER A 45 -3.79 -6.26 6.83
C SER A 45 -4.13 -7.22 5.68
N PRO A 46 -4.57 -6.78 4.47
CA PRO A 46 -4.77 -7.69 3.36
C PRO A 46 -3.52 -8.49 2.97
N ILE A 47 -2.32 -7.91 3.07
CA ILE A 47 -1.06 -8.58 2.72
C ILE A 47 -0.84 -9.79 3.61
N VAL A 48 -0.93 -9.59 4.94
CA VAL A 48 -0.74 -10.66 5.93
C VAL A 48 -1.84 -11.71 5.82
N ALA A 49 -3.09 -11.29 5.62
CA ALA A 49 -4.21 -12.21 5.45
C ALA A 49 -4.05 -13.09 4.20
N LEU A 50 -3.63 -12.50 3.07
CA LEU A 50 -3.40 -13.23 1.82
C LEU A 50 -2.21 -14.19 1.92
N ARG A 51 -1.10 -13.81 2.58
CA ARG A 51 0.01 -14.73 2.87
C ARG A 51 -0.45 -15.97 3.63
N LYS A 52 -1.27 -15.77 4.68
CA LYS A 52 -1.84 -16.89 5.47
C LYS A 52 -2.73 -17.79 4.62
N ARG A 53 -3.58 -17.21 3.78
CA ARG A 53 -4.44 -17.97 2.86
C ARG A 53 -3.64 -18.68 1.78
N ALA A 54 -2.58 -18.08 1.25
CA ALA A 54 -1.70 -18.71 0.28
C ALA A 54 -1.09 -20.01 0.79
N ALA A 55 -0.66 -20.03 2.06
CA ALA A 55 -0.13 -21.24 2.71
C ALA A 55 -1.16 -22.37 2.83
N ALA A 56 -2.46 -22.06 2.89
CA ALA A 56 -3.54 -23.04 3.07
C ALA A 56 -4.25 -23.43 1.77
N GLU A 57 -4.37 -22.51 0.82
CA GLU A 57 -5.27 -22.61 -0.34
C GLU A 57 -4.53 -22.64 -1.69
N GLY A 58 -3.19 -22.65 -1.70
CA GLY A 58 -2.41 -22.69 -2.94
C GLY A 58 -2.52 -21.42 -3.79
N LEU A 59 -2.74 -20.27 -3.16
CA LEU A 59 -2.79 -18.97 -3.83
C LEU A 59 -1.38 -18.50 -4.17
N THR A 60 -1.20 -17.90 -5.36
CA THR A 60 0.00 -17.14 -5.69
C THR A 60 -0.26 -15.69 -5.31
N VAL A 61 0.38 -15.22 -4.25
CA VAL A 61 0.27 -13.82 -3.80
C VAL A 61 1.46 -13.05 -4.33
N ILE A 62 1.18 -11.95 -5.03
CA ILE A 62 2.17 -11.03 -5.57
C ILE A 62 2.01 -9.71 -4.81
N GLU A 63 3.06 -9.31 -4.12
CA GLU A 63 3.04 -8.12 -3.28
C GLU A 63 3.63 -6.94 -4.04
N GLY A 64 2.86 -5.86 -4.12
CA GLY A 64 3.36 -4.53 -4.41
C GLY A 64 3.81 -3.81 -3.14
N THR A 65 4.09 -2.53 -3.29
CA THR A 65 4.48 -1.64 -2.20
C THR A 65 3.35 -1.52 -1.17
N ALA A 66 3.75 -1.47 0.10
CA ALA A 66 2.89 -1.14 1.21
C ALA A 66 3.48 0.06 1.94
N THR A 67 2.73 1.14 2.03
CA THR A 67 3.18 2.34 2.72
C THR A 67 2.04 3.09 3.40
N TRP A 68 2.36 3.78 4.49
CA TRP A 68 1.45 4.73 5.11
C TRP A 68 2.19 5.92 5.70
N ALA A 69 1.48 7.04 5.82
CA ALA A 69 1.94 8.24 6.52
C ALA A 69 0.96 8.61 7.64
N GLU A 70 1.46 9.23 8.70
CA GLU A 70 0.63 9.77 9.79
C GLU A 70 -0.44 10.74 9.25
N PRO A 71 -1.62 10.86 9.91
CA PRO A 71 -2.63 11.85 9.55
C PRO A 71 -2.04 13.27 9.55
N GLY A 72 -2.28 14.00 8.46
CA GLY A 72 -1.59 15.26 8.19
C GLY A 72 -2.42 16.24 7.38
N GLY A 73 -1.78 17.30 6.90
CA GLY A 73 -2.39 18.28 5.99
C GLY A 73 -2.66 17.68 4.62
N LEU A 74 -2.87 18.55 3.62
CA LEU A 74 -3.10 18.10 2.26
C LEU A 74 -1.94 17.22 1.75
N LEU A 75 -2.30 16.04 1.22
CA LEU A 75 -1.36 15.19 0.52
C LEU A 75 -0.87 15.89 -0.75
N GLN A 76 0.44 16.01 -0.89
CA GLN A 76 1.05 16.54 -2.09
C GLN A 76 0.68 15.65 -3.28
N ARG A 77 0.12 16.27 -4.32
CA ARG A 77 -0.28 15.58 -5.54
C ARG A 77 0.84 14.75 -6.14
N GLN A 78 2.05 15.30 -6.19
CA GLN A 78 3.22 14.59 -6.72
C GLN A 78 3.51 13.32 -5.91
N ALA A 79 3.53 13.39 -4.59
CA ALA A 79 3.77 12.23 -3.73
C ALA A 79 2.71 11.14 -3.94
N PHE A 80 1.44 11.53 -4.06
CA PHE A 80 0.35 10.61 -4.39
C PHE A 80 0.55 9.95 -5.76
N GLU A 81 0.82 10.75 -6.79
CA GLU A 81 0.99 10.26 -8.17
C GLU A 81 2.20 9.31 -8.27
N GLU A 82 3.33 9.64 -7.64
CA GLU A 82 4.52 8.78 -7.59
C GLU A 82 4.23 7.44 -6.91
N LEU A 83 3.60 7.44 -5.73
CA LEU A 83 3.26 6.21 -5.00
C LEU A 83 2.20 5.37 -5.74
N ARG A 84 1.19 6.02 -6.31
CA ARG A 84 0.17 5.37 -7.13
C ARG A 84 0.81 4.71 -8.34
N ASP A 85 1.65 5.43 -9.07
CA ASP A 85 2.25 4.95 -10.31
C ASP A 85 3.24 3.82 -10.03
N GLU A 86 3.98 3.89 -8.92
CA GLU A 86 4.83 2.81 -8.42
C GLU A 86 4.04 1.50 -8.22
N ILE A 87 2.89 1.56 -7.53
CA ILE A 87 2.01 0.40 -7.31
C ILE A 87 1.42 -0.10 -8.64
N LEU A 88 0.99 0.81 -9.52
CA LEU A 88 0.39 0.45 -10.80
C LEU A 88 1.42 -0.22 -11.73
N ASP A 89 2.67 0.22 -11.73
CA ASP A 89 3.72 -0.38 -12.54
C ASP A 89 4.11 -1.77 -12.02
N GLN A 90 4.10 -1.97 -10.71
CA GLN A 90 4.24 -3.29 -10.10
C GLN A 90 3.09 -4.22 -10.49
N LEU A 91 1.85 -3.73 -10.49
CA LEU A 91 0.70 -4.50 -10.96
C LEU A 91 0.85 -4.86 -12.45
N LYS A 92 1.23 -3.91 -13.30
CA LYS A 92 1.47 -4.18 -14.74
C LYS A 92 2.52 -5.27 -14.93
N ALA A 93 3.63 -5.22 -14.18
CA ALA A 93 4.68 -6.24 -14.23
C ALA A 93 4.21 -7.62 -13.70
N ALA A 94 3.23 -7.65 -12.81
CA ALA A 94 2.65 -8.87 -12.25
C ALA A 94 1.61 -9.55 -13.15
N MET A 95 1.09 -8.84 -14.15
CA MET A 95 0.03 -9.34 -15.02
C MET A 95 0.44 -10.63 -15.77
N PRO A 96 -0.51 -11.55 -16.03
CA PRO A 96 -1.93 -11.50 -15.64
C PRO A 96 -2.15 -11.86 -14.16
N VAL A 97 -3.17 -11.26 -13.54
CA VAL A 97 -3.67 -11.62 -12.20
C VAL A 97 -5.18 -11.85 -12.24
N ASP A 98 -5.67 -12.71 -11.35
CA ASP A 98 -7.11 -13.05 -11.24
C ASP A 98 -7.86 -12.06 -10.35
N ALA A 99 -7.17 -11.42 -9.41
CA ALA A 99 -7.74 -10.45 -8.48
C ALA A 99 -6.69 -9.42 -8.02
N VAL A 100 -7.20 -8.26 -7.60
CA VAL A 100 -6.44 -7.19 -6.96
C VAL A 100 -7.09 -6.88 -5.62
N VAL A 101 -6.31 -6.89 -4.54
CA VAL A 101 -6.77 -6.60 -3.18
C VAL A 101 -5.91 -5.49 -2.59
N LEU A 102 -6.49 -4.30 -2.42
CA LEU A 102 -5.77 -3.12 -1.94
C LEU A 102 -6.15 -2.79 -0.51
N GLY A 103 -5.13 -2.48 0.29
CA GLY A 103 -5.26 -1.82 1.57
C GLY A 103 -5.28 -0.31 1.40
N LEU A 104 -6.43 0.34 1.58
CA LEU A 104 -6.58 1.79 1.43
C LEU A 104 -7.21 2.38 2.69
N HIS A 105 -6.86 3.61 3.04
CA HIS A 105 -7.52 4.34 4.13
C HIS A 105 -8.95 4.75 3.75
N GLY A 106 -9.12 5.35 2.56
CA GLY A 106 -10.40 5.83 2.05
C GLY A 106 -10.67 7.33 2.27
N ALA A 107 -9.77 8.04 2.94
CA ALA A 107 -9.86 9.50 3.19
C ALA A 107 -8.51 10.21 2.94
N MET A 108 -7.78 9.74 1.92
CA MET A 108 -6.56 10.37 1.43
C MET A 108 -6.90 11.62 0.62
#